data_AF-A0A820JWN4-F1
#
_entry.id   AF-A0A820JWN4-F1
#
_cell.length_a   1.000
_cell.length_b   1.000
_cell.length_c   1.000
_cell.angle_alpha   90.00
_cell.angle_beta   90.00
_cell.angle_gamma   90.00
#
_symmetry.space_group_name_H-M   'P 1'
#
loop_
_entity.id
_entity.type
_entity.pdbx_description
1 polymer ?
#
loop_
_entity_poly.entity_id
_entity_poly.type
_entity_poly.pdbx_seq_one_letter_code
_entity_poly.pdbx_strand_id
1 'polypeptide(L)'
;IIQWIIPILYILAYLLGHDFEYHPEINSCWLSFKNIRALSIAMAFVYGSPLIIMGLVYVLIIRHIRRTALTQRIRRNANKRDLLIVKRIILLVLIAMGIGIPTALLLIIYMISHELTSLAYHIQALSLTTGLVVDSIALAVITPQVRNIFRIHRQINPTTTIVTVQRRRTDGTVEN
;
A
#
# COMPACT_ATOMS: atom_id res chain seq x y z
N ILE A 1 -13.11 -14.58 -2.19
CA ILE A 1 -12.67 -15.95 -2.57
C ILE A 1 -11.65 -15.89 -3.71
N ILE A 2 -11.99 -15.35 -4.88
CA ILE A 2 -11.07 -15.25 -6.04
C ILE A 2 -9.73 -14.56 -5.69
N GLN A 3 -9.78 -13.47 -4.91
CA GLN A 3 -8.58 -12.75 -4.46
C GLN A 3 -7.55 -13.64 -3.73
N TRP A 4 -8.00 -14.70 -3.06
CA TRP A 4 -7.13 -15.63 -2.32
C TRP A 4 -6.67 -16.80 -3.18
N ILE A 5 -7.50 -17.23 -4.13
CA ILE A 5 -7.17 -18.32 -5.06
C ILE A 5 -5.99 -17.94 -5.95
N ILE A 6 -5.95 -16.70 -6.45
CA ILE A 6 -4.90 -16.25 -7.38
C ILE A 6 -3.49 -16.32 -6.75
N PRO A 7 -3.22 -15.74 -5.57
CA PRO A 7 -1.92 -15.88 -4.90
C PRO A 7 -1.55 -17.31 -4.56
N ILE A 8 -2.52 -18.15 -4.16
CA ILE A 8 -2.27 -19.56 -3.86
C ILE A 8 -1.81 -20.31 -5.11
N LEU A 9 -2.54 -20.16 -6.22
CA LEU A 9 -2.15 -20.78 -7.49
C LEU A 9 -0.81 -20.26 -7.98
N TYR A 10 -0.55 -18.97 -7.79
CA TYR A 10 0.72 -18.35 -8.13
C TYR A 10 1.87 -18.99 -7.34
N ILE A 11 1.81 -19.03 -6.01
CA ILE A 11 2.84 -19.67 -5.17
C ILE A 11 2.98 -21.17 -5.49
N LEU A 12 1.87 -21.85 -5.71
CA LEU A 12 1.86 -23.27 -6.06
C LEU A 12 2.61 -23.54 -7.37
N ALA A 13 2.50 -22.66 -8.36
CA ALA A 13 3.25 -22.78 -9.61
C ALA A 13 4.77 -22.74 -9.39
N TYR A 14 5.26 -21.85 -8.51
CA TYR A 14 6.69 -21.79 -8.15
C TYR A 14 7.16 -23.02 -7.35
N LEU A 15 6.30 -23.53 -6.45
CA LEU A 15 6.59 -24.74 -5.68
C LEU A 15 6.70 -25.97 -6.58
N LEU A 16 5.77 -26.14 -7.52
CA LEU A 16 5.79 -27.21 -8.51
C LEU A 16 6.95 -27.07 -9.50
N GLY A 17 7.41 -25.84 -9.76
CA GLY A 17 8.57 -25.55 -10.60
C GLY A 17 9.92 -25.80 -9.92
N HIS A 18 9.93 -26.14 -8.62
CA HIS A 18 11.15 -26.23 -7.80
C HIS A 18 12.04 -24.98 -7.89
N ASP A 19 11.42 -23.80 -8.04
CA ASP A 19 12.15 -22.54 -8.22
C ASP A 19 12.73 -21.99 -6.89
N PHE A 20 12.29 -22.56 -5.76
CA PHE A 20 12.79 -22.23 -4.42
C PHE A 20 14.04 -23.06 -4.07
N GLU A 21 15.13 -22.38 -3.74
CA GLU A 21 16.40 -22.99 -3.35
C GLU A 21 16.77 -22.57 -1.92
N TYR A 22 17.36 -23.49 -1.16
CA TYR A 22 17.90 -23.18 0.15
C TYR A 22 19.27 -22.50 0.00
N HIS A 23 19.39 -21.29 0.55
CA HIS A 23 20.64 -20.54 0.52
C HIS A 23 21.36 -20.66 1.89
N PRO A 24 22.51 -21.36 1.95
CA PRO A 24 23.21 -21.60 3.21
C PRO A 24 23.82 -20.34 3.82
N GLU A 25 24.16 -19.33 3.01
CA GLU A 25 24.74 -18.08 3.51
C GLU A 25 23.80 -17.28 4.41
N ILE A 26 22.49 -17.41 4.18
CA ILE A 26 21.42 -16.68 4.87
C ILE A 26 20.49 -17.61 5.65
N ASN A 27 20.81 -18.91 5.73
CA ASN A 27 20.04 -19.96 6.39
C ASN A 27 18.53 -19.90 6.12
N SER A 28 18.14 -19.62 4.88
CA SER A 28 16.73 -19.43 4.51
C SER A 28 16.46 -19.86 3.07
N CYS A 29 15.20 -20.23 2.82
CA CYS A 29 14.73 -20.67 1.51
C CYS A 29 14.17 -19.47 0.74
N TRP A 30 14.72 -19.20 -0.45
CA TRP A 30 14.33 -18.06 -1.27
C TRP A 30 14.25 -18.45 -2.74
N LEU A 31 13.59 -17.60 -3.53
CA LEU A 31 13.61 -17.72 -4.98
C LEU A 31 15.02 -17.41 -5.47
N SER A 32 15.66 -18.36 -6.15
CA SER A 32 17.03 -18.20 -6.63
C SER A 32 17.12 -17.13 -7.71
N PHE A 33 18.02 -16.15 -7.55
CA PHE A 33 18.26 -15.13 -8.59
C PHE A 33 18.75 -15.73 -9.91
N LYS A 34 19.36 -16.93 -9.86
CA LYS A 34 19.79 -17.67 -11.05
C LYS A 34 18.63 -18.05 -11.97
N ASN A 35 17.43 -18.18 -11.42
CA ASN A 35 16.24 -18.55 -12.19
C ASN A 35 15.56 -17.30 -12.77
N ILE A 36 16.20 -16.73 -13.80
CA ILE A 36 15.75 -15.51 -14.49
C ILE A 36 14.30 -15.64 -14.96
N ARG A 37 13.88 -16.83 -15.40
CA ARG A 37 12.50 -17.10 -15.81
C ARG A 37 11.54 -16.86 -14.65
N ALA A 38 11.72 -17.56 -13.54
CA ALA A 38 10.86 -17.45 -12.37
C ALA A 38 10.82 -16.01 -11.82
N LEU A 39 11.98 -15.37 -11.80
CA LEU A 39 12.16 -14.00 -11.33
C LEU A 39 11.48 -12.97 -12.26
N SER A 40 11.59 -13.13 -13.57
CA SER A 40 10.93 -12.26 -14.56
C SER A 40 9.41 -12.34 -14.49
N ILE A 41 8.86 -13.55 -14.32
CA ILE A 41 7.43 -13.78 -14.09
C ILE A 41 7.00 -13.08 -12.79
N ALA A 42 7.82 -13.17 -11.74
CA ALA A 42 7.51 -12.53 -10.47
C ALA A 42 7.49 -11.02 -10.59
N MET A 43 8.49 -10.44 -11.26
CA MET A 43 8.54 -9.00 -11.50
C MET A 43 7.34 -8.52 -12.33
N ALA A 44 6.99 -9.25 -13.40
CA ALA A 44 5.85 -8.91 -14.25
C ALA A 44 4.52 -9.02 -13.49
N PHE A 45 4.35 -10.04 -12.66
CA PHE A 45 3.11 -10.24 -11.92
C PHE A 45 2.97 -9.27 -10.75
N VAL A 46 4.03 -9.09 -9.95
CA VAL A 46 4.02 -8.25 -8.74
C VAL A 46 4.05 -6.76 -9.09
N TYR A 47 4.85 -6.33 -10.05
CA TYR A 47 4.99 -4.91 -10.40
C TYR A 47 4.27 -4.53 -11.68
N GLY A 48 4.35 -5.37 -12.70
CA GLY A 48 3.75 -5.09 -14.01
C GLY A 48 2.21 -5.11 -13.96
N SER A 49 1.62 -6.14 -13.35
CA SER A 49 0.15 -6.27 -13.34
C SER A 49 -0.55 -5.12 -12.60
N PRO A 50 -0.11 -4.66 -11.41
CA PRO A 50 -0.75 -3.53 -10.76
C PRO A 50 -0.56 -2.24 -11.54
N LEU A 51 0.60 -2.01 -12.18
CA LEU A 51 0.82 -0.83 -13.02
C LEU A 51 -0.16 -0.78 -14.19
N ILE A 52 -0.31 -1.89 -14.90
CA ILE A 52 -1.21 -1.97 -16.06
C ILE A 52 -2.65 -1.77 -15.62
N ILE A 53 -3.10 -2.48 -14.58
CA ILE A 53 -4.46 -2.37 -14.06
C ILE A 53 -4.74 -0.93 -13.60
N MET A 54 -3.84 -0.32 -12.83
CA MET A 54 -3.99 1.05 -12.34
C MET A 54 -3.99 2.05 -13.48
N GLY A 55 -3.13 1.87 -14.49
CA GLY A 55 -3.12 2.70 -15.70
C GLY A 55 -4.43 2.63 -16.46
N LEU A 56 -4.98 1.43 -16.65
CA LEU A 56 -6.27 1.21 -17.30
C LEU A 56 -7.42 1.87 -16.52
N VAL A 57 -7.48 1.64 -15.21
CA VAL A 57 -8.48 2.27 -14.32
C VAL A 57 -8.39 3.79 -14.42
N TYR A 58 -7.19 4.36 -14.40
CA TYR A 58 -6.99 5.81 -14.51
C TYR A 58 -7.46 6.36 -15.86
N VAL A 59 -7.12 5.69 -16.97
CA VAL A 59 -7.59 6.06 -18.31
C VAL A 59 -9.12 6.00 -18.41
N LEU A 60 -9.75 4.96 -17.85
CA LEU A 60 -11.21 4.82 -17.82
C LEU A 60 -11.86 5.94 -17.02
N ILE A 61 -11.29 6.31 -15.86
CA ILE A 61 -11.78 7.42 -15.04
C ILE A 61 -11.67 8.74 -15.81
N ILE A 62 -10.54 9.03 -16.46
CA ILE A 62 -10.39 10.26 -17.27
C ILE A 62 -11.41 10.28 -18.40
N ARG A 63 -11.59 9.17 -19.12
CA ARG A 63 -12.58 9.07 -20.20
C ARG A 63 -13.99 9.31 -19.68
N HIS A 64 -14.34 8.74 -18.53
CA HIS A 64 -15.64 8.94 -17.89
C HIS A 64 -15.85 10.40 -17.51
N ILE A 65 -14.86 11.03 -16.87
CA ILE A 65 -14.91 12.45 -16.48
C ILE A 65 -15.04 13.37 -17.70
N ARG A 66 -14.28 13.13 -18.77
CA ARG A 66 -14.38 13.92 -20.01
C ARG A 66 -15.77 13.82 -20.64
N ARG A 67 -16.38 12.63 -20.65
CA ARG A 67 -17.75 12.44 -21.14
C ARG A 67 -18.81 13.12 -20.27
N THR A 68 -18.65 13.11 -18.94
CA THR A 68 -19.61 13.72 -18.00
C THR A 68 -19.40 15.21 -17.74
N ALA A 69 -18.26 15.79 -18.16
CA ALA A 69 -17.96 17.21 -18.02
C ALA A 69 -18.98 18.13 -18.72
N LEU A 70 -19.68 17.61 -19.74
CA LEU A 70 -20.72 18.36 -20.46
C LEU A 70 -22.04 18.48 -19.68
N THR A 71 -22.33 17.62 -18.70
CA THR A 71 -23.72 17.42 -18.24
C THR A 71 -24.05 17.94 -16.84
N GLN A 72 -23.14 18.05 -15.84
CA GLN A 72 -23.59 18.40 -14.48
C GLN A 72 -22.60 19.19 -13.59
N ARG A 73 -23.01 20.40 -13.18
CA ARG A 73 -22.43 21.18 -12.06
C ARG A 73 -22.63 20.51 -10.69
N ILE A 74 -23.73 19.77 -10.49
CA ILE A 74 -24.11 19.17 -9.19
C ILE A 74 -23.34 17.87 -8.90
N ARG A 75 -23.10 17.00 -9.90
CA ARG A 75 -22.25 15.79 -9.75
C ARG A 75 -20.78 16.10 -9.49
N ARG A 76 -20.34 17.34 -9.74
CA ARG A 76 -18.94 17.75 -9.64
C ARG A 76 -18.36 17.59 -8.23
N ASN A 77 -19.15 17.78 -7.18
CA ASN A 77 -18.67 17.64 -5.80
C ASN A 77 -18.56 16.17 -5.32
N ALA A 78 -19.44 15.28 -5.80
CA ALA A 78 -19.33 13.84 -5.53
C ALA A 78 -18.10 13.26 -6.23
N ASN A 79 -17.95 13.53 -7.53
CA ASN A 79 -16.82 13.04 -8.34
C ASN A 79 -15.46 13.56 -7.84
N LYS A 80 -15.40 14.76 -7.23
CA LYS A 80 -14.17 15.28 -6.60
C LYS A 80 -13.70 14.41 -5.43
N ARG A 81 -14.63 13.87 -4.63
CA ARG A 81 -14.27 13.00 -3.50
C ARG A 81 -13.73 11.67 -4.00
N ASP A 82 -14.38 11.07 -4.98
CA ASP A 82 -13.95 9.79 -5.56
C ASP A 82 -12.60 9.92 -6.26
N LEU A 83 -12.38 11.02 -6.99
CA LEU A 83 -11.09 11.32 -7.61
C LEU A 83 -9.97 11.51 -6.58
N LEU A 84 -10.27 12.16 -5.43
CA LEU A 84 -9.29 12.29 -4.34
C LEU A 84 -8.93 10.93 -3.73
N ILE A 85 -9.91 10.02 -3.58
CA ILE A 85 -9.67 8.66 -3.08
C ILE A 85 -8.80 7.89 -4.08
N VAL A 86 -9.16 7.90 -5.37
CA VAL A 86 -8.37 7.24 -6.42
C VAL A 86 -6.95 7.79 -6.49
N LYS A 87 -6.76 9.11 -6.41
CA LYS A 87 -5.42 9.73 -6.38
C LYS A 87 -4.59 9.23 -5.21
N ARG A 88 -5.19 9.05 -4.03
CA ARG A 88 -4.49 8.50 -2.84
C ARG A 88 -4.10 7.04 -3.05
N ILE A 89 -5.01 6.22 -3.59
CA ILE A 89 -4.71 4.82 -3.91
C ILE A 89 -3.54 4.75 -4.90
N ILE A 90 -3.58 5.52 -5.99
CA ILE A 90 -2.48 5.59 -6.97
C ILE A 90 -1.16 5.97 -6.29
N LEU A 91 -1.16 7.02 -5.46
CA LEU A 91 0.05 7.48 -4.79
C LEU A 91 0.62 6.40 -3.85
N LEU A 92 -0.24 5.65 -3.16
CA LEU A 92 0.19 4.57 -2.27
C LEU A 92 0.73 3.37 -3.03
N VAL A 93 0.10 2.97 -4.14
CA VAL A 93 0.63 1.94 -5.02
C VAL A 93 2.00 2.37 -5.59
N LEU A 94 2.18 3.63 -5.98
CA LEU A 94 3.47 4.15 -6.44
C LEU A 94 4.55 4.10 -5.35
N ILE A 95 4.21 4.43 -4.10
CA ILE A 95 5.13 4.32 -2.96
C ILE A 95 5.51 2.86 -2.72
N ALA A 96 4.54 1.95 -2.70
CA ALA A 96 4.77 0.52 -2.51
C ALA A 96 5.70 -0.04 -3.60
N MET A 97 5.47 0.35 -4.86
CA MET A 97 6.38 0.00 -5.96
C MET A 97 7.78 0.61 -5.79
N GLY A 98 7.87 1.84 -5.28
CA GLY A 98 9.13 2.50 -4.96
C GLY A 98 10.01 1.69 -4.02
N ILE A 99 9.42 1.01 -3.03
CA ILE A 99 10.13 0.14 -2.08
C ILE A 99 10.76 -1.08 -2.76
N GLY A 100 10.15 -1.53 -3.86
CA GLY A 100 10.66 -2.65 -4.68
C GLY A 100 11.74 -2.26 -5.68
N ILE A 101 11.97 -0.96 -5.94
CA ILE A 101 12.97 -0.48 -6.91
C ILE A 101 14.39 -0.96 -6.56
N PRO A 102 14.87 -0.91 -5.29
CA PRO A 102 16.20 -1.42 -4.94
C PRO A 102 16.39 -2.89 -5.33
N THR A 103 15.38 -3.74 -5.09
CA THR A 103 15.41 -5.15 -5.47
C THR A 103 15.45 -5.32 -7.00
N ALA A 104 14.66 -4.53 -7.72
CA ALA A 104 14.65 -4.54 -9.18
C ALA A 104 16.01 -4.08 -9.77
N LEU A 105 16.63 -3.07 -9.18
CA LEU A 105 17.95 -2.58 -9.59
C LEU A 105 19.03 -3.63 -9.35
N LEU A 106 19.04 -4.28 -8.19
CA LEU A 106 19.97 -5.37 -7.88
C LEU A 106 19.84 -6.54 -8.86
N LEU A 107 18.61 -6.86 -9.26
CA LEU A 107 18.33 -7.85 -10.29
C LEU A 107 18.91 -7.44 -11.64
N ILE A 108 18.73 -6.19 -12.06
CA ILE A 108 19.32 -5.68 -13.31
C ILE A 108 20.85 -5.72 -13.25
N ILE A 109 21.44 -5.32 -12.12
CA ILE A 109 22.88 -5.40 -11.91
C ILE A 109 23.35 -6.86 -12.04
N TYR A 110 22.67 -7.79 -11.39
CA TYR A 110 22.96 -9.23 -11.48
C TYR A 110 22.88 -9.75 -12.92
N MET A 111 21.89 -9.31 -13.70
CA MET A 111 21.75 -9.69 -15.11
C MET A 111 22.92 -9.21 -15.98
N ILE A 112 23.60 -8.13 -15.58
CA ILE A 112 24.74 -7.54 -16.31
C ILE A 112 26.07 -8.11 -15.81
N SER A 113 26.28 -8.17 -14.49
CA SER A 113 27.55 -8.58 -13.89
C SER A 113 27.68 -10.09 -13.72
N HIS A 114 26.57 -10.83 -13.71
CA HIS A 114 26.47 -12.24 -13.31
C HIS A 114 26.99 -12.55 -11.89
N GLU A 115 27.32 -11.52 -11.11
CA GLU A 115 27.78 -11.66 -9.73
C GLU A 115 26.64 -11.44 -8.76
N LEU A 116 26.40 -12.43 -7.91
CA LEU A 116 25.38 -12.37 -6.87
C LEU A 116 26.03 -12.14 -5.52
N THR A 117 25.82 -10.95 -4.95
CA THR A 117 26.31 -10.64 -3.60
C THR A 117 25.29 -11.10 -2.56
N SER A 118 25.76 -11.67 -1.45
CA SER A 118 24.92 -12.05 -0.29
C SER A 118 24.07 -10.87 0.22
N LEU A 119 24.57 -9.65 0.04
CA LEU A 119 23.87 -8.39 0.35
C LEU A 119 22.54 -8.26 -0.41
N ALA A 120 22.44 -8.78 -1.63
CA ALA A 120 21.24 -8.66 -2.45
C ALA A 120 20.03 -9.33 -1.80
N TYR A 121 20.22 -10.51 -1.19
CA TYR A 121 19.18 -11.22 -0.45
C TYR A 121 18.73 -10.47 0.81
N HIS A 122 19.67 -9.84 1.52
CA HIS A 122 19.35 -9.03 2.70
C HIS A 122 18.53 -7.79 2.32
N ILE A 123 18.92 -7.09 1.25
CA ILE A 123 18.18 -5.93 0.74
C ILE A 123 16.79 -6.36 0.26
N GLN A 124 16.67 -7.51 -0.42
CA GLN A 124 15.38 -8.04 -0.82
C GLN A 124 14.47 -8.34 0.38
N ALA A 125 14.98 -9.00 1.42
CA ALA A 125 14.22 -9.28 2.64
C ALA A 125 13.82 -7.99 3.37
N LEU A 126 14.71 -6.99 3.42
CA LEU A 126 14.43 -5.68 3.99
C LEU A 126 13.34 -4.94 3.20
N SER A 127 13.41 -4.95 1.87
CA SER A 127 12.40 -4.35 0.99
C SER A 127 11.03 -5.00 1.20
N LEU A 128 10.97 -6.34 1.31
CA LEU A 128 9.71 -7.06 1.56
C LEU A 128 9.10 -6.70 2.91
N THR A 129 9.90 -6.76 3.98
CA THR A 129 9.43 -6.44 5.35
C THR A 129 8.99 -4.99 5.46
N THR A 130 9.77 -4.05 4.90
CA THR A 130 9.42 -2.63 4.87
C THR A 130 8.15 -2.40 4.04
N GLY A 131 8.01 -3.08 2.91
CA GLY A 131 6.82 -3.04 2.06
C GLY A 131 5.56 -3.44 2.83
N LEU A 132 5.59 -4.56 3.55
CA LEU A 132 4.45 -5.03 4.37
C LEU A 132 4.04 -4.01 5.45
N VAL A 133 5.01 -3.37 6.10
CA VAL A 133 4.75 -2.34 7.11
C VAL A 133 4.12 -1.10 6.46
N VAL A 134 4.69 -0.63 5.35
CA VAL A 134 4.18 0.54 4.64
C VAL A 134 2.78 0.28 4.09
N ASP A 135 2.51 -0.90 3.52
CA ASP A 135 1.20 -1.29 3.02
C ASP A 135 0.16 -1.36 4.15
N SER A 136 0.54 -1.87 5.32
CA SER A 136 -0.33 -1.90 6.49
C SER A 136 -0.72 -0.50 6.96
N ILE A 137 0.25 0.42 7.03
CA ILE A 137 0.01 1.82 7.38
C ILE A 137 -0.83 2.50 6.29
N ALA A 138 -0.53 2.26 5.03
CA ALA A 138 -1.25 2.80 3.88
C ALA A 138 -2.73 2.38 3.91
N LEU A 139 -3.00 1.10 4.15
CA LEU A 139 -4.36 0.56 4.25
C LEU A 139 -5.13 1.23 5.40
N ALA A 140 -4.49 1.42 6.55
CA ALA A 140 -5.07 2.12 7.69
C ALA A 140 -5.41 3.60 7.37
N VAL A 141 -4.57 4.28 6.58
CA VAL A 141 -4.77 5.69 6.20
C VAL A 141 -5.83 5.85 5.10
N ILE A 142 -5.90 4.95 4.12
CA ILE A 142 -6.91 5.00 3.04
C ILE A 142 -8.29 4.66 3.60
N THR A 143 -8.38 3.61 4.43
CA THR A 143 -9.66 3.02 4.81
C THR A 143 -10.48 4.03 5.62
N PRO A 144 -11.62 4.51 5.10
CA PRO A 144 -12.37 5.59 5.72
C PRO A 144 -12.90 5.20 7.11
N GLN A 145 -13.21 3.91 7.31
CA GLN A 145 -13.66 3.37 8.60
C GLN A 145 -12.56 3.48 9.66
N VAL A 146 -11.34 3.06 9.34
CA VAL A 146 -10.16 3.14 10.24
C VAL A 146 -9.84 4.59 10.55
N ARG A 147 -9.84 5.46 9.53
CA ARG A 147 -9.65 6.90 9.72
C ARG A 147 -10.72 7.52 10.62
N ASN A 148 -11.97 7.07 10.54
CA ASN A 148 -13.04 7.58 11.39
C ASN A 148 -12.87 7.13 12.84
N ILE A 149 -12.45 5.87 13.07
CA ILE A 149 -12.13 5.36 14.41
C ILE A 149 -10.99 6.18 15.03
N PHE A 150 -9.89 6.41 14.30
CA PHE A 150 -8.79 7.26 14.78
C PHE A 150 -9.23 8.69 15.06
N ARG A 151 -10.15 9.24 14.26
CA ARG A 151 -10.69 10.59 14.47
C ARG A 151 -11.56 10.66 15.73
N ILE A 152 -12.40 9.65 15.97
CA ILE A 152 -13.23 9.53 17.17
C ILE A 152 -12.35 9.37 18.40
N HIS A 153 -11.35 8.48 18.37
CA HIS A 153 -10.41 8.31 19.48
C HIS A 153 -9.61 9.60 19.77
N ARG A 154 -9.18 10.32 18.73
CA ARG A 154 -8.53 11.62 18.87
C ARG A 154 -9.49 12.71 19.41
N GLN A 155 -10.80 12.59 19.18
CA GLN A 155 -11.84 13.48 19.71
C GLN A 155 -12.38 13.07 21.08
N ILE A 156 -12.01 11.91 21.62
CA ILE A 156 -12.27 11.51 23.01
C ILE A 156 -11.09 11.88 23.93
N ASN A 157 -9.93 12.23 23.35
CA ASN A 157 -8.79 12.84 24.05
C ASN A 157 -8.71 14.40 24.03
N PRO A 158 -9.80 15.20 23.96
CA PRO A 158 -9.74 16.57 24.45
C PRO A 158 -9.92 16.42 25.96
N THR A 159 -8.80 16.37 26.68
CA THR A 159 -8.63 17.26 27.81
C THR A 159 -9.93 17.40 28.63
N THR A 160 -10.33 16.33 29.33
CA THR A 160 -11.20 16.39 30.52
C THR A 160 -10.46 17.19 31.59
N THR A 161 -10.25 18.46 31.30
CA THR A 161 -9.47 19.38 32.08
C THR A 161 -10.22 20.69 32.01
N ILE A 162 -11.05 20.86 33.04
CA ILE A 162 -11.37 22.15 33.65
C ILE A 162 -12.38 23.02 32.88
N VAL A 163 -13.66 22.63 32.82
CA VAL A 163 -14.75 23.64 32.71
C VAL A 163 -15.88 23.40 33.75
N THR A 164 -15.86 22.30 34.49
CA THR A 164 -16.86 22.07 35.56
C THR A 164 -16.54 22.77 36.89
N VAL A 165 -15.39 23.47 37.02
CA VAL A 165 -15.02 24.16 38.28
C VAL A 165 -15.40 25.65 38.30
N GLN A 166 -15.89 26.24 37.19
CA GLN A 166 -16.21 27.68 37.16
C GLN A 166 -17.70 28.01 37.28
N ARG A 167 -18.58 27.00 37.35
CA ARG A 167 -20.04 27.18 37.51
C ARG A 167 -20.56 26.92 38.92
N ARG A 168 -19.71 27.03 39.94
CA ARG A 168 -20.11 26.86 41.35
C ARG A 168 -19.65 28.00 42.27
N ARG A 169 -19.25 29.15 41.72
CA ARG A 169 -18.77 30.31 42.49
C ARG A 169 -19.54 31.61 42.25
N THR A 170 -20.64 31.59 41.50
CA THR A 170 -21.49 32.78 41.25
C THR A 170 -22.90 32.69 41.82
N ASP A 171 -23.28 31.61 42.51
CA ASP A 171 -24.59 31.48 43.18
C ASP A 171 -24.44 31.59 44.70
N GLY A 172 -23.73 32.62 45.16
CA GLY A 172 -23.42 32.81 46.57
C GLY A 172 -23.46 34.28 47.00
N THR A 173 -24.33 35.08 46.42
CA THR A 173 -24.66 36.41 46.93
C THR A 173 -26.06 36.79 46.50
N VAL A 174 -26.82 37.31 47.47
CA VAL A 174 -28.19 37.86 47.39
C VAL A 174 -29.29 36.86 47.76
N GLU A 175 -29.55 36.73 49.07
CA GLU A 175 -30.86 37.03 49.69
C GLU A 175 -30.77 36.77 51.20
N ASN A 176 -30.66 37.85 51.98
CA ASN A 176 -31.41 38.16 53.21
C ASN A 176 -30.93 39.49 53.80
#